data_AF-A0A7L4MFX3-F1
#
_entry.id   AF-A0A7L4MFX3-F1
#
_cell.length_a   1.000
_cell.length_b   1.000
_cell.length_c   1.000
_cell.angle_alpha   90.00
_cell.angle_beta   90.00
_cell.angle_gamma   90.00
#
_symmetry.space_group_name_H-M   'P 1'
#
loop_
_entity.id
_entity.type
_entity.pdbx_description
1 polymer ?
#
loop_
_entity_poly.entity_id
_entity_poly.type
_entity_poly.pdbx_seq_one_letter_code
_entity_poly.pdbx_strand_id
1 'polypeptide(L)'
;AHPQATVTLVLLLSVLSLAAGGKLLVVPVDGSHWLSMREVLDSLRQKGHEIVVVAPEISLYIKPTKNLVMKMYPVPFTQEELDYTFWRTSQDVFTEGSFLERIVKTYEGVKNTSAMFLSTCEHLLYNKELVRYLEESKFDAVFTDPLLPCGQIVAEHLSVPSVLFLQQIPCGLEFEATQCPNPPSYVPRVFTDLTDRMNFFQRVKNLIFDIPNYFLCDFVFQPYAKLASEFLQRDVTVLDLLRKASIWLVKLDFVLHYPRPLMPNMILVSGVNCAHRKLTQ
;
A
#
# COMPACT_ATOMS: atom_id res chain seq x y z
N ALA A 1 -44.74 -12.25 31.21
CA ALA A 1 -43.60 -11.46 30.68
C ALA A 1 -42.42 -11.67 31.62
N HIS A 2 -41.24 -12.04 31.11
CA HIS A 2 -40.06 -12.34 31.94
C HIS A 2 -39.15 -11.11 32.03
N PRO A 3 -39.31 -10.24 33.06
CA PRO A 3 -38.56 -8.99 33.17
C PRO A 3 -37.04 -9.21 33.21
N GLN A 4 -36.59 -10.34 33.74
CA GLN A 4 -35.17 -10.71 33.74
C GLN A 4 -34.62 -10.91 32.33
N ALA A 5 -35.34 -11.60 31.45
CA ALA A 5 -34.91 -11.80 30.07
C ALA A 5 -34.82 -10.46 29.30
N THR A 6 -35.76 -9.55 29.56
CA THR A 6 -35.76 -8.21 28.95
C THR A 6 -34.59 -7.36 29.44
N VAL A 7 -34.28 -7.41 30.73
CA VAL A 7 -33.12 -6.70 31.32
C VAL A 7 -31.80 -7.27 30.79
N THR A 8 -31.66 -8.59 30.71
CA THR A 8 -30.47 -9.24 30.14
C THR A 8 -30.32 -8.92 28.65
N LEU A 9 -31.40 -8.87 27.88
CA LEU A 9 -31.37 -8.50 26.47
C LEU A 9 -30.97 -7.03 26.29
N VAL A 10 -31.48 -6.11 27.11
CA VAL A 10 -31.09 -4.69 27.07
C VAL A 10 -29.63 -4.51 27.47
N LEU A 11 -29.14 -5.24 28.47
CA LEU A 11 -27.72 -5.27 28.83
C LEU A 11 -26.86 -5.81 27.68
N LEU A 12 -27.22 -6.95 27.09
CA LEU A 12 -26.51 -7.51 25.93
C LEU A 12 -26.52 -6.55 24.74
N LEU A 13 -27.67 -5.92 24.44
CA LEU A 13 -27.80 -4.92 23.38
C LEU A 13 -26.98 -3.65 23.66
N SER A 14 -26.87 -3.24 24.93
CA SER A 14 -26.02 -2.10 25.34
C SER A 14 -24.52 -2.40 25.23
N VAL A 15 -24.13 -3.67 25.33
CA VAL A 15 -22.75 -4.15 25.10
C VAL A 15 -22.50 -4.40 23.60
N LEU A 16 -23.54 -4.71 22.82
CA LEU A 16 -23.47 -4.87 21.37
C LEU A 16 -23.33 -3.53 20.64
N SER A 17 -23.72 -2.42 21.26
CA SER A 17 -23.61 -1.07 20.70
C SER A 17 -22.45 -0.29 21.33
N LEU A 18 -21.25 -0.50 20.80
CA LEU A 18 -20.09 0.41 20.67
C LEU A 18 -18.82 -0.44 20.60
N ALA A 19 -18.64 -1.20 19.51
CA ALA A 19 -17.27 -1.46 19.07
C ALA A 19 -16.70 -0.10 18.70
N ALA A 20 -16.02 0.56 19.63
CA ALA A 20 -15.35 1.82 19.36
C ALA A 20 -14.36 1.55 18.22
N GLY A 21 -14.52 2.26 17.10
CA GLY A 21 -13.58 2.14 15.99
C GLY A 21 -12.20 2.58 16.47
N GLY A 22 -11.18 1.80 16.15
CA GLY A 22 -9.80 2.17 16.45
C GLY A 22 -9.37 3.43 15.71
N LYS A 23 -8.38 4.11 16.27
CA LYS A 23 -7.71 5.29 15.70
C LYS A 23 -6.61 4.85 14.75
N LEU A 24 -6.81 5.12 13.46
CA LEU A 24 -5.93 4.70 12.39
C LEU A 24 -5.08 5.86 11.87
N LEU A 25 -3.77 5.63 11.81
CA LEU A 25 -2.86 6.48 11.04
C LEU A 25 -2.82 5.97 9.60
N VAL A 26 -3.03 6.85 8.63
CA VAL A 26 -2.95 6.52 7.21
C VAL A 26 -1.70 7.16 6.63
N VAL A 27 -0.80 6.32 6.13
CA VAL A 27 0.37 6.74 5.35
C VAL A 27 0.16 6.26 3.91
N PRO A 28 -0.44 7.08 3.04
CA PRO A 28 -0.83 6.68 1.70
C PRO A 28 0.35 6.71 0.73
N VAL A 29 0.19 5.99 -0.38
CA VAL A 29 0.94 6.24 -1.61
C VAL A 29 0.05 7.07 -2.53
N ASP A 30 0.60 8.15 -3.09
CA ASP A 30 -0.13 9.05 -3.99
C ASP A 30 -0.42 8.39 -5.36
N GLY A 31 -1.04 9.11 -6.28
CA GLY A 31 -1.41 8.57 -7.58
C GLY A 31 -2.68 7.69 -7.49
N SER A 32 -2.75 6.68 -8.34
CA SER A 32 -3.89 5.76 -8.39
C SER A 32 -4.11 4.97 -7.09
N HIS A 33 -3.06 4.78 -6.30
CA HIS A 33 -3.10 4.05 -5.03
C HIS A 33 -4.01 4.77 -4.01
N TRP A 34 -3.87 6.10 -3.90
CA TRP A 34 -4.72 6.93 -3.05
C TRP A 34 -6.21 6.86 -3.42
N LEU A 35 -6.55 6.86 -4.71
CA LEU A 35 -7.94 6.83 -5.16
C LEU A 35 -8.69 5.60 -4.62
N SER A 36 -8.06 4.43 -4.68
CA SER A 36 -8.61 3.18 -4.15
C SER A 36 -8.68 3.18 -2.61
N MET A 37 -7.67 3.78 -1.96
CA MET A 37 -7.58 3.84 -0.51
C MET A 37 -8.66 4.72 0.09
N ARG A 38 -8.95 5.87 -0.54
CA ARG A 38 -9.94 6.84 -0.07
C ARG A 38 -11.33 6.24 0.17
N GLU A 39 -11.81 5.39 -0.74
CA GLU A 39 -13.12 4.74 -0.61
C GLU A 39 -13.17 3.79 0.60
N VAL A 40 -12.04 3.13 0.90
CA VAL A 40 -11.89 2.30 2.11
C VAL A 40 -11.88 3.17 3.36
N LEU A 41 -11.18 4.31 3.35
CA LEU A 41 -11.15 5.25 4.47
C LEU A 41 -12.55 5.79 4.80
N ASP A 42 -13.34 6.16 3.79
CA ASP A 42 -14.71 6.63 4.01
C ASP A 42 -15.58 5.53 4.65
N SER A 43 -15.41 4.28 4.21
CA SER A 43 -16.11 3.13 4.80
C SER A 43 -15.68 2.85 6.24
N LEU A 44 -14.38 2.96 6.56
CA LEU A 44 -13.85 2.79 7.91
C LEU A 44 -14.36 3.90 8.84
N ARG A 45 -14.38 5.14 8.37
CA ARG A 45 -14.91 6.28 9.12
C ARG A 45 -16.40 6.11 9.43
N GLN A 46 -17.21 5.65 8.47
CA GLN A 46 -18.63 5.35 8.68
C GLN A 46 -18.85 4.24 9.71
N LYS A 47 -17.88 3.35 9.88
CA LYS A 47 -17.87 2.31 10.92
C LYS A 47 -17.31 2.79 12.27
N GLY A 48 -17.03 4.09 12.42
CA GLY A 48 -16.65 4.72 13.68
C GLY A 48 -15.14 4.79 13.93
N HIS A 49 -14.29 4.46 12.96
CA HIS A 49 -12.85 4.65 13.10
C HIS A 49 -12.46 6.13 13.05
N GLU A 50 -11.61 6.57 13.98
CA GLU A 50 -10.91 7.85 13.86
C GLU A 50 -9.78 7.70 12.86
N ILE A 51 -9.71 8.59 11.87
CA ILE A 51 -8.73 8.49 10.77
C ILE A 51 -7.93 9.78 10.69
N VAL A 52 -6.60 9.65 10.77
CA VAL A 52 -5.66 10.73 10.51
C VAL A 52 -4.79 10.34 9.32
N VAL A 53 -4.81 11.13 8.26
CA VAL A 53 -3.98 10.94 7.07
C VAL A 53 -2.77 11.86 7.16
N VAL A 54 -1.57 11.33 6.95
CA VAL A 54 -0.36 12.13 6.74
C VAL A 54 -0.03 12.18 5.26
N ALA A 55 0.19 13.37 4.70
CA ALA A 55 0.44 13.52 3.27
C ALA A 55 1.33 14.74 2.96
N PRO A 56 2.08 14.73 1.86
CA PRO A 56 2.83 15.92 1.44
C PRO A 56 1.88 17.03 0.98
N GLU A 57 2.27 18.29 1.20
CA GLU A 57 1.54 19.48 0.72
C GLU A 57 1.39 19.50 -0.81
N ILE A 58 2.40 19.00 -1.52
CA ILE A 58 2.42 18.83 -2.97
C ILE A 58 2.17 17.35 -3.30
N SER A 59 1.11 17.09 -4.07
CA SER A 59 0.59 15.76 -4.34
C SER A 59 -0.15 15.72 -5.68
N LEU A 60 -0.24 14.54 -6.30
CA LEU A 60 -1.03 14.31 -7.51
C LEU A 60 -2.53 14.38 -7.18
N TYR A 61 -3.00 13.52 -6.27
CA TYR A 61 -4.45 13.37 -6.00
C TYR A 61 -4.84 13.56 -4.53
N ILE A 62 -3.90 13.64 -3.60
CA ILE A 62 -4.20 13.82 -2.17
C ILE A 62 -4.47 15.30 -1.87
N LYS A 63 -5.73 15.71 -1.96
CA LYS A 63 -6.14 17.10 -1.68
C LYS A 63 -6.87 17.22 -0.33
N PRO A 64 -6.73 18.37 0.37
CA PRO A 64 -7.45 18.62 1.62
C PRO A 64 -8.96 18.39 1.47
N THR A 65 -9.56 17.71 2.45
CA THR A 65 -10.99 17.44 2.50
C THR A 65 -11.53 17.67 3.90
N LYS A 66 -12.80 18.08 4.00
CA LYS A 66 -13.49 18.25 5.28
C LYS A 66 -13.84 16.93 5.95
N ASN A 67 -13.76 15.82 5.20
CA ASN A 67 -14.19 14.50 5.67
C ASN A 67 -13.14 13.74 6.47
N LEU A 68 -11.86 14.08 6.31
CA LEU A 68 -10.74 13.37 6.92
C LEU A 68 -9.84 14.38 7.62
N VAL A 69 -9.30 14.00 8.78
CA VAL A 69 -8.25 14.78 9.42
C VAL A 69 -6.96 14.55 8.63
N MET A 70 -6.38 15.61 8.09
CA MET A 70 -5.15 15.55 7.29
C MET A 70 -4.04 16.37 7.95
N LYS A 71 -2.87 15.75 8.09
CA LYS A 71 -1.62 16.38 8.54
C LYS A 71 -0.69 16.48 7.35
N MET A 72 -0.61 17.70 6.81
CA MET A 72 0.21 17.99 5.63
C MET A 72 1.61 18.41 6.07
N TYR A 73 2.63 18.07 5.27
CA TYR A 73 4.02 18.47 5.52
C TYR A 73 4.71 18.95 4.23
N PRO A 74 5.68 19.88 4.34
CA PRO A 74 6.37 20.43 3.19
C PRO A 74 7.30 19.42 2.54
N VAL A 75 7.51 19.58 1.23
CA VAL A 75 8.41 18.75 0.39
C VAL A 75 9.29 19.65 -0.49
N PRO A 76 10.47 19.19 -0.94
CA PRO A 76 11.47 20.03 -1.56
C PRO A 76 11.28 20.13 -3.09
N PHE A 77 10.04 20.08 -3.57
CA PHE A 77 9.72 20.15 -5.00
C PHE A 77 8.39 20.87 -5.24
N THR A 78 8.22 21.44 -6.42
CA THR A 78 6.99 22.14 -6.82
C THR A 78 5.95 21.20 -7.44
N GLN A 79 4.70 21.67 -7.58
CA GLN A 79 3.66 20.91 -8.26
C GLN A 79 4.03 20.68 -9.74
N GLU A 80 4.64 21.67 -10.39
CA GLU A 80 5.07 21.56 -11.79
C GLU A 80 6.15 20.49 -11.98
N GLU A 81 7.09 20.37 -11.04
CA GLU A 81 8.13 19.34 -11.07
C GLU A 81 7.55 17.94 -10.87
N LEU A 82 6.60 17.79 -9.94
CA LEU A 82 5.87 16.55 -9.73
C LEU A 82 5.07 16.15 -10.99
N ASP A 83 4.28 17.08 -11.53
CA ASP A 83 3.44 16.85 -12.69
C ASP A 83 4.28 16.50 -13.93
N TYR A 84 5.38 17.22 -14.16
CA TYR A 84 6.32 16.93 -15.25
C TYR A 84 6.96 15.55 -15.11
N THR A 85 7.42 15.18 -13.91
CA THR A 85 8.06 13.89 -13.65
C THR A 85 7.10 12.73 -13.89
N PHE A 86 5.85 12.88 -13.41
CA PHE A 86 4.81 11.87 -13.60
C PHE A 86 4.35 11.79 -15.07
N TRP A 87 4.17 12.93 -15.74
CA TRP A 87 3.84 13.01 -17.16
C TRP A 87 4.90 12.34 -18.03
N ARG A 88 6.17 12.70 -17.84
CA ARG A 88 7.29 12.12 -18.59
C ARG A 88 7.37 10.61 -18.43
N THR A 89 7.30 10.13 -17.18
CA THR A 89 7.33 8.70 -16.89
C THR A 89 6.15 7.97 -17.54
N SER A 90 4.96 8.58 -17.53
CA SER A 90 3.79 8.02 -18.21
C SER A 90 3.99 7.93 -19.73
N GLN A 91 4.59 8.95 -20.34
CA GLN A 91 4.90 8.96 -21.78
C GLN A 91 5.95 7.92 -22.16
N ASP A 92 6.99 7.77 -21.34
CA ASP A 92 8.09 6.83 -21.59
C ASP A 92 7.59 5.37 -21.68
N VAL A 93 6.54 5.01 -20.93
CA VAL A 93 5.91 3.67 -20.97
C VAL A 93 5.24 3.37 -22.31
N PHE A 94 4.65 4.39 -22.95
CA PHE A 94 3.93 4.25 -24.24
C PHE A 94 4.80 4.60 -25.45
N THR A 95 6.02 5.06 -25.23
CA THR A 95 6.90 5.47 -26.33
C THR A 95 7.35 4.25 -27.13
N GLU A 96 7.14 4.31 -28.45
CA GLU A 96 7.67 3.31 -29.38
C GLU A 96 9.20 3.38 -29.46
N GLY A 97 9.84 2.24 -29.68
CA GLY A 97 11.29 2.13 -29.75
C GLY A 97 11.75 0.68 -29.70
N SER A 98 13.05 0.46 -29.83
CA SER A 98 13.64 -0.86 -29.63
C SER A 98 13.39 -1.38 -28.21
N PHE A 99 13.45 -2.69 -28.03
CA PHE A 99 13.25 -3.32 -26.72
C PHE A 99 14.20 -2.75 -25.64
N LEU A 100 15.47 -2.53 -26.00
CA LEU A 100 16.46 -1.96 -25.07
C LEU A 100 16.16 -0.50 -24.72
N GLU A 101 15.79 0.34 -25.71
CA GLU A 101 15.42 1.73 -25.44
C GLU A 101 14.21 1.83 -24.52
N ARG A 102 13.20 0.96 -24.72
CA ARG A 102 12.01 0.90 -23.86
C ARG A 102 12.37 0.50 -22.43
N ILE A 103 13.26 -0.48 -22.25
CA ILE A 103 13.76 -0.87 -20.91
C ILE A 103 14.48 0.30 -20.25
N VAL A 104 15.42 0.95 -20.95
CA VAL A 104 16.21 2.06 -20.40
C VAL A 104 15.32 3.23 -19.99
N LYS A 105 14.39 3.66 -20.87
CA LYS A 105 13.45 4.74 -20.55
C LYS A 105 12.55 4.41 -19.37
N THR A 106 12.00 3.19 -19.34
CA THR A 106 11.17 2.73 -18.21
C THR A 106 11.98 2.74 -16.91
N TYR A 107 13.22 2.26 -16.94
CA TYR A 107 14.10 2.26 -15.79
C TYR A 107 14.39 3.68 -15.28
N GLU A 108 14.73 4.62 -16.17
CA GLU A 108 14.97 6.02 -15.81
C GLU A 108 13.73 6.70 -15.22
N GLY A 109 12.56 6.48 -15.84
CA GLY A 109 11.28 7.01 -15.34
C GLY A 109 10.96 6.49 -13.94
N VAL A 110 10.99 5.16 -13.74
CA VAL A 110 10.72 4.55 -12.43
C VAL A 110 11.74 5.02 -11.38
N LYS A 111 13.02 5.14 -11.73
CA LYS A 111 14.06 5.66 -10.83
C LYS A 111 13.76 7.09 -10.38
N ASN A 112 13.44 8.00 -11.31
CA ASN A 112 13.17 9.39 -11.00
C ASN A 112 11.91 9.55 -10.14
N THR A 113 10.82 8.86 -10.49
CA THR A 113 9.60 8.85 -9.70
C THR A 113 9.82 8.25 -8.31
N SER A 114 10.57 7.15 -8.20
CA SER A 114 10.88 6.52 -6.90
C SER A 114 11.72 7.42 -6.00
N ALA A 115 12.69 8.16 -6.56
CA ALA A 115 13.50 9.11 -5.82
C ALA A 115 12.66 10.29 -5.27
N MET A 116 11.70 10.79 -6.05
CA MET A 116 10.77 11.83 -5.60
C MET A 116 9.91 11.35 -4.43
N PHE A 117 9.33 10.15 -4.52
CA PHE A 117 8.56 9.60 -3.40
C PHE A 117 9.42 9.25 -2.17
N LEU A 118 10.66 8.79 -2.38
CA LEU A 118 11.60 8.60 -1.27
C LEU A 118 11.84 9.92 -0.54
N SER A 119 12.03 11.02 -1.28
CA SER A 119 12.18 12.37 -0.69
C SER A 119 10.96 12.79 0.12
N THR A 120 9.75 12.47 -0.35
CA THR A 120 8.52 12.66 0.43
C THR A 120 8.56 11.88 1.75
N CYS A 121 8.99 10.62 1.73
CA CYS A 121 9.12 9.83 2.95
C CYS A 121 10.18 10.40 3.91
N GLU A 122 11.34 10.80 3.40
CA GLU A 122 12.40 11.43 4.18
C GLU A 122 11.89 12.69 4.90
N HIS A 123 11.14 13.54 4.20
CA HIS A 123 10.57 14.77 4.78
C HIS A 123 9.48 14.48 5.82
N LEU A 124 8.74 13.39 5.69
CA LEU A 124 7.83 12.92 6.74
C LEU A 124 8.61 12.49 7.99
N LEU A 125 9.61 11.63 7.83
CA LEU A 125 10.36 11.02 8.93
C LEU A 125 11.22 12.05 9.68
N TYR A 126 11.80 13.03 8.98
CA TYR A 126 12.62 14.06 9.60
C TYR A 126 11.86 15.33 10.01
N ASN A 127 10.54 15.39 9.78
CA ASN A 127 9.70 16.44 10.35
C ASN A 127 9.44 16.16 11.84
N LYS A 128 10.29 16.74 12.70
CA LYS A 128 10.26 16.55 14.17
C LYS A 128 8.92 16.90 14.80
N GLU A 129 8.24 17.94 14.32
CA GLU A 129 6.94 18.34 14.85
C GLU A 129 5.88 17.29 14.53
N LEU A 130 5.85 16.83 13.28
CA LEU A 130 4.91 15.82 12.83
C LEU A 130 5.17 14.48 13.54
N VAL A 131 6.41 14.00 13.57
CA VAL A 131 6.76 12.73 14.24
C VAL A 131 6.37 12.76 15.71
N ARG A 132 6.68 13.86 16.43
CA ARG A 132 6.24 14.02 17.82
C ARG A 132 4.72 13.98 17.96
N TYR A 133 3.99 14.65 17.07
CA TYR A 133 2.53 14.55 17.06
C TYR A 133 2.05 13.11 16.85
N LEU A 134 2.69 12.34 15.97
CA LEU A 134 2.34 10.94 15.71
C LEU A 134 2.57 10.05 16.94
N GLU A 135 3.69 10.24 17.64
CA GLU A 135 4.02 9.55 18.89
C GLU A 135 3.00 9.86 20.00
N GLU A 136 2.65 11.13 20.17
CA GLU A 136 1.71 11.59 21.21
C GLU A 136 0.25 11.19 20.90
N SER A 137 -0.08 10.97 19.63
CA SER A 137 -1.46 10.70 19.17
C SER A 137 -1.98 9.31 19.49
N LYS A 138 -1.11 8.36 19.85
CA LYS A 138 -1.45 6.98 20.25
C LYS A 138 -2.42 6.27 19.28
N PHE A 139 -1.92 5.97 18.08
CA PHE A 139 -2.66 5.21 17.07
C PHE A 139 -2.75 3.72 17.43
N ASP A 140 -3.84 3.06 17.02
CA ASP A 140 -4.04 1.63 17.20
C ASP A 140 -3.39 0.80 16.08
N ALA A 141 -3.32 1.35 14.86
CA ALA A 141 -2.67 0.73 13.71
C ALA A 141 -2.31 1.75 12.64
N VAL A 142 -1.36 1.38 11.77
CA VAL A 142 -1.07 2.10 10.52
C VAL A 142 -1.74 1.39 9.35
N PHE A 143 -2.55 2.12 8.58
CA PHE A 143 -3.12 1.67 7.32
C PHE A 143 -2.35 2.28 6.15
N THR A 144 -1.74 1.46 5.30
CA THR A 144 -0.79 1.95 4.29
C THR A 144 -0.70 1.04 3.08
N ASP A 145 -0.26 1.59 1.95
CA ASP A 145 0.08 0.82 0.75
C ASP A 145 1.59 0.51 0.77
N PRO A 146 2.00 -0.78 0.76
CA PRO A 146 3.40 -1.20 0.86
C PRO A 146 4.22 -1.02 -0.42
N LEU A 147 3.65 -0.48 -1.52
CA LEU A 147 4.42 -0.23 -2.75
C LEU A 147 5.68 0.61 -2.45
N LEU A 148 5.56 1.57 -1.53
CA LEU A 148 6.65 2.40 -1.04
C LEU A 148 6.65 2.32 0.49
N PRO A 149 7.68 1.73 1.13
CA PRO A 149 7.56 1.21 2.49
C PRO A 149 7.62 2.28 3.60
N CYS A 150 7.23 3.53 3.31
CA CYS A 150 7.25 4.63 4.27
C CYS A 150 6.31 4.38 5.46
N GLY A 151 5.09 3.90 5.19
CA GLY A 151 4.12 3.60 6.24
C GLY A 151 4.59 2.49 7.18
N GLN A 152 5.38 1.54 6.68
CA GLN A 152 5.94 0.44 7.45
C GLN A 152 7.09 0.94 8.34
N ILE A 153 7.91 1.89 7.86
CA ILE A 153 8.92 2.57 8.69
C ILE A 153 8.23 3.32 9.84
N VAL A 154 7.16 4.06 9.54
CA VAL A 154 6.37 4.79 10.55
C VAL A 154 5.72 3.83 11.54
N ALA A 155 5.13 2.72 11.08
CA ALA A 155 4.52 1.72 11.94
C ALA A 155 5.55 1.09 12.89
N GLU A 156 6.74 0.80 12.38
CA GLU A 156 7.86 0.27 13.16
C GLU A 156 8.32 1.26 14.24
N HIS A 157 8.49 2.54 13.87
CA HIS A 157 8.87 3.61 14.81
C HIS A 157 7.86 3.78 15.93
N LEU A 158 6.58 3.80 15.60
CA LEU A 158 5.48 3.94 16.56
C LEU A 158 5.20 2.64 17.34
N SER A 159 5.81 1.52 16.97
CA SER A 159 5.57 0.20 17.56
C SER A 159 4.09 -0.22 17.53
N VAL A 160 3.41 0.06 16.41
CA VAL A 160 1.99 -0.29 16.19
C VAL A 160 1.84 -1.27 15.02
N PRO A 161 0.80 -2.12 15.01
CA PRO A 161 0.57 -3.03 13.89
C PRO A 161 0.28 -2.28 12.60
N SER A 162 0.71 -2.83 11.46
CA SER A 162 0.38 -2.31 10.14
C SER A 162 -0.64 -3.20 9.42
N VAL A 163 -1.57 -2.54 8.73
CA VAL A 163 -2.55 -3.13 7.82
C VAL A 163 -2.20 -2.65 6.41
N LEU A 164 -1.81 -3.60 5.56
CA LEU A 164 -1.33 -3.31 4.22
C LEU A 164 -2.46 -3.38 3.20
N PHE A 165 -2.59 -2.36 2.37
CA PHE A 165 -3.60 -2.30 1.31
C PHE A 165 -2.92 -2.20 -0.05
N LEU A 166 -2.88 -3.32 -0.79
CA LEU A 166 -2.05 -3.48 -1.97
C LEU A 166 -2.76 -4.30 -3.04
N GLN A 167 -2.33 -4.17 -4.30
CA GLN A 167 -2.68 -5.16 -5.32
C GLN A 167 -1.59 -6.22 -5.46
N GLN A 168 -0.34 -5.76 -5.53
CA GLN A 168 0.87 -6.55 -5.69
C GLN A 168 2.07 -5.69 -5.23
N ILE A 169 3.16 -6.33 -4.80
CA ILE A 169 4.44 -5.64 -4.60
C ILE A 169 5.38 -6.12 -5.72
N PRO A 170 6.21 -5.23 -6.30
CA PRO A 170 7.27 -5.68 -7.19
C PRO A 170 8.12 -6.80 -6.55
N CYS A 171 8.64 -7.70 -7.39
CA CYS A 171 9.65 -8.69 -6.99
C CYS A 171 9.19 -9.75 -5.99
N GLY A 172 7.88 -9.84 -5.78
CA GLY A 172 7.30 -10.90 -4.96
C GLY A 172 7.61 -10.75 -3.46
N LEU A 173 8.00 -9.56 -3.01
CA LEU A 173 8.29 -9.29 -1.60
C LEU A 173 7.10 -9.59 -0.69
N GLU A 174 5.86 -9.47 -1.18
CA GLU A 174 4.67 -9.86 -0.44
C GLU A 174 4.64 -11.36 -0.15
N PHE A 175 5.10 -12.20 -1.08
CA PHE A 175 5.15 -13.65 -0.89
C PHE A 175 6.26 -14.04 0.07
N GLU A 176 7.42 -13.39 -0.04
CA GLU A 176 8.53 -13.63 0.88
C GLU A 176 8.21 -13.13 2.30
N ALA A 177 7.58 -11.96 2.43
CA ALA A 177 7.18 -11.41 3.72
C ALA A 177 6.11 -12.26 4.41
N THR A 178 5.16 -12.79 3.65
CA THR A 178 4.07 -13.63 4.18
C THR A 178 4.44 -15.11 4.27
N GLN A 179 5.58 -15.53 3.72
CA GLN A 179 5.94 -16.94 3.49
C GLN A 179 4.86 -17.70 2.68
N CYS A 180 4.14 -16.98 1.81
CA CYS A 180 3.08 -17.53 0.98
C CYS A 180 3.69 -18.21 -0.26
N PRO A 181 3.38 -19.49 -0.56
CA PRO A 181 3.94 -20.16 -1.72
C PRO A 181 3.52 -19.49 -3.04
N ASN A 182 4.48 -19.27 -3.94
CA ASN A 182 4.26 -18.59 -5.21
C ASN A 182 4.88 -19.34 -6.42
N PRO A 183 4.42 -20.57 -6.72
CA PRO A 183 5.11 -21.46 -7.66
C PRO A 183 4.92 -21.03 -9.12
N PRO A 184 6.00 -20.83 -9.89
CA PRO A 184 5.93 -20.43 -11.30
C PRO A 184 5.44 -21.55 -12.23
N SER A 185 5.18 -22.75 -11.71
CA SER A 185 4.70 -23.89 -12.50
C SER A 185 3.22 -23.79 -12.87
N TYR A 186 2.42 -23.01 -12.12
CA TYR A 186 1.00 -22.78 -12.39
C TYR A 186 0.52 -21.37 -12.05
N VAL A 187 1.29 -20.55 -11.32
CA VAL A 187 0.95 -19.14 -11.10
C VAL A 187 1.61 -18.31 -12.22
N PRO A 188 0.85 -17.73 -13.16
CA PRO A 188 1.44 -16.93 -14.24
C PRO A 188 2.03 -15.63 -13.71
N ARG A 189 3.23 -15.28 -14.18
CA ARG A 189 3.89 -14.02 -13.89
C ARG A 189 3.26 -12.89 -14.68
N VAL A 190 3.21 -11.72 -14.07
CA VAL A 190 2.71 -10.51 -14.72
C VAL A 190 3.54 -10.26 -16.00
N PHE A 191 2.90 -9.74 -17.05
CA PHE A 191 3.50 -9.49 -18.36
C PHE A 191 3.86 -10.73 -19.19
N THR A 192 3.45 -11.94 -18.81
CA THR A 192 3.75 -13.15 -19.61
C THR A 192 2.65 -13.58 -20.58
N ASP A 193 1.46 -12.97 -20.51
CA ASP A 193 0.20 -13.38 -21.18
C ASP A 193 -0.16 -14.87 -20.95
N LEU A 194 0.40 -15.48 -19.91
CA LEU A 194 0.18 -16.88 -19.56
C LEU A 194 -1.05 -17.03 -18.67
N THR A 195 -1.57 -18.26 -18.64
CA THR A 195 -2.71 -18.67 -17.81
C THR A 195 -2.25 -19.65 -16.72
N ASP A 196 -3.16 -20.11 -15.86
CA ASP A 196 -2.90 -21.23 -14.93
C ASP A 196 -2.64 -22.57 -15.65
N ARG A 197 -2.98 -22.66 -16.95
CA ARG A 197 -2.71 -23.81 -17.81
C ARG A 197 -1.53 -23.53 -18.73
N MET A 198 -0.36 -23.96 -18.29
CA MET A 198 0.89 -23.83 -19.05
C MET A 198 1.48 -25.18 -19.46
N ASN A 199 1.90 -25.29 -20.72
CA ASN A 199 2.78 -26.36 -21.18
C ASN A 199 4.22 -26.18 -20.67
N PHE A 200 5.09 -27.15 -20.93
CA PHE A 200 6.48 -27.12 -20.44
C PHE A 200 7.22 -25.82 -20.83
N PHE A 201 7.20 -25.43 -22.10
CA PHE A 201 7.91 -24.22 -22.56
C PHE A 201 7.31 -22.93 -22.00
N GLN A 202 6.00 -22.88 -21.81
CA GLN A 202 5.35 -21.76 -21.14
C GLN A 202 5.77 -21.67 -19.66
N ARG A 203 5.92 -22.79 -18.95
CA ARG A 203 6.46 -22.80 -17.57
C ARG A 203 7.91 -22.34 -17.52
N VAL A 204 8.73 -22.73 -18.49
CA VAL A 204 10.11 -22.25 -18.62
C VAL A 204 10.13 -20.73 -18.86
N LYS A 205 9.31 -20.22 -19.79
CA LYS A 205 9.12 -18.78 -20.00
C LYS A 205 8.69 -18.10 -18.69
N ASN A 206 7.71 -18.66 -17.99
CA ASN A 206 7.20 -18.09 -16.75
C ASN A 206 8.27 -18.00 -15.65
N LEU A 207 9.09 -19.03 -15.51
CA LEU A 207 10.23 -19.04 -14.59
C LEU A 207 11.29 -18.01 -14.98
N ILE A 208 11.59 -17.85 -16.27
CA ILE A 208 12.54 -16.83 -16.74
C ILE A 208 12.05 -15.42 -16.41
N PHE A 209 10.74 -15.15 -16.48
CA PHE A 209 10.18 -13.85 -16.10
C PHE A 209 10.17 -13.60 -14.58
N ASP A 210 10.30 -14.65 -13.77
CA ASP A 210 10.37 -14.53 -12.31
C ASP A 210 11.73 -13.99 -11.83
N ILE A 211 12.81 -14.33 -12.54
CA ILE A 211 14.20 -14.04 -12.13
C ILE A 211 14.56 -12.53 -12.20
N PRO A 212 14.25 -11.78 -13.30
CA PRO A 212 14.60 -10.37 -13.43
C PRO A 212 13.95 -9.45 -12.40
N ASN A 213 12.88 -9.92 -11.76
CA ASN A 213 12.15 -9.15 -10.76
C ASN A 213 13.09 -8.77 -9.61
N TYR A 214 13.98 -9.65 -9.15
CA TYR A 214 14.87 -9.36 -8.02
C TYR A 214 15.83 -8.17 -8.22
N PHE A 215 16.46 -8.02 -9.39
CA PHE A 215 17.44 -6.95 -9.63
C PHE A 215 16.82 -5.55 -9.77
N LEU A 216 15.59 -5.48 -10.30
CA LEU A 216 14.85 -4.22 -10.40
C LEU A 216 14.31 -3.78 -9.03
N CYS A 217 14.23 -4.65 -8.03
CA CYS A 217 13.78 -4.22 -6.72
C CYS A 217 14.83 -3.50 -5.89
N ASP A 218 16.10 -3.84 -6.07
CA ASP A 218 17.16 -3.25 -5.27
C ASP A 218 17.20 -1.73 -5.44
N PHE A 219 17.04 -1.21 -6.66
CA PHE A 219 17.11 0.25 -6.86
C PHE A 219 15.95 1.00 -6.18
N VAL A 220 14.76 0.39 -6.08
CA VAL A 220 13.59 1.00 -5.42
C VAL A 220 13.72 0.85 -3.91
N PHE A 221 14.04 -0.34 -3.41
CA PHE A 221 13.92 -0.67 -1.99
C PHE A 221 15.19 -0.46 -1.17
N GLN A 222 16.40 -0.50 -1.77
CA GLN A 222 17.65 -0.23 -1.04
C GLN A 222 17.69 1.18 -0.44
N PRO A 223 17.27 2.25 -1.15
CA PRO A 223 17.19 3.58 -0.55
C PRO A 223 16.26 3.64 0.66
N TYR A 224 15.12 2.92 0.63
CA TYR A 224 14.23 2.82 1.78
C TYR A 224 14.83 2.00 2.92
N ALA A 225 15.53 0.90 2.65
CA ALA A 225 16.21 0.11 3.68
C ALA A 225 17.27 0.97 4.41
N LYS A 226 18.03 1.76 3.65
CA LYS A 226 19.00 2.71 4.21
C LYS A 226 18.31 3.79 5.05
N LEU A 227 17.31 4.48 4.50
CA LEU A 227 16.54 5.50 5.21
C LEU A 227 15.90 4.95 6.49
N ALA A 228 15.33 3.75 6.43
CA ALA A 228 14.74 3.08 7.58
C ALA A 228 15.78 2.76 8.65
N SER A 229 16.97 2.26 8.26
CA SER A 229 18.03 1.91 9.20
C SER A 229 18.61 3.15 9.88
N GLU A 230 18.79 4.24 9.12
CA GLU A 230 19.23 5.53 9.65
C GLU A 230 18.18 6.14 10.58
N PHE A 231 16.90 6.12 10.21
CA PHE A 231 15.84 6.70 11.04
C PHE A 231 15.61 5.89 12.33
N LEU A 232 15.54 4.56 12.23
CA LEU A 232 15.29 3.66 13.37
C LEU A 232 16.55 3.35 14.20
N GLN A 233 17.72 3.85 13.78
CA GLN A 233 19.01 3.66 14.45
C GLN A 233 19.40 2.19 14.66
N ARG A 234 19.02 1.32 13.71
CA ARG A 234 19.35 -0.11 13.71
C ARG A 234 19.27 -0.68 12.30
N ASP A 235 20.05 -1.71 12.00
CA ASP A 235 19.98 -2.37 10.69
C ASP A 235 18.60 -3.00 10.47
N VAL A 236 17.93 -2.60 9.40
CA VAL A 236 16.64 -3.15 8.95
C VAL A 236 16.61 -3.33 7.45
N THR A 237 15.97 -4.41 7.00
CA THR A 237 15.61 -4.58 5.60
C THR A 237 14.14 -4.22 5.38
N VAL A 238 13.77 -3.88 4.13
CA VAL A 238 12.36 -3.69 3.75
C VAL A 238 11.54 -4.96 4.02
N LEU A 239 12.15 -6.13 3.82
CA LEU A 239 11.50 -7.40 4.10
C LEU A 239 11.18 -7.58 5.60
N ASP A 240 12.07 -7.16 6.49
CA ASP A 240 11.82 -7.21 7.95
C ASP A 240 10.65 -6.31 8.36
N LEU A 241 10.52 -5.14 7.73
CA LEU A 241 9.38 -4.24 7.93
C LEU A 241 8.07 -4.87 7.43
N LEU A 242 8.08 -5.47 6.24
CA LEU A 242 6.90 -6.11 5.65
C LEU A 242 6.45 -7.35 6.44
N ARG A 243 7.37 -8.16 6.98
CA ARG A 243 7.07 -9.35 7.80
C ARG A 243 6.25 -9.03 9.05
N LYS A 244 6.28 -7.79 9.54
CA LYS A 244 5.53 -7.35 10.72
C LYS A 244 4.08 -6.94 10.44
N ALA A 245 3.67 -6.94 9.18
CA ALA A 245 2.29 -6.64 8.81
C ALA A 245 1.30 -7.64 9.42
N SER A 246 0.30 -7.10 10.11
CA SER A 246 -0.73 -7.92 10.78
C SER A 246 -1.77 -8.43 9.81
N ILE A 247 -2.18 -7.59 8.85
CA ILE A 247 -3.21 -7.92 7.85
C ILE A 247 -2.76 -7.41 6.48
N TRP A 248 -3.00 -8.22 5.45
CA TRP A 248 -2.78 -7.88 4.05
C TRP A 248 -4.14 -7.83 3.35
N LEU A 249 -4.67 -6.63 3.13
CA LEU A 249 -5.85 -6.39 2.31
C LEU A 249 -5.43 -6.33 0.85
N VAL A 250 -5.66 -7.43 0.13
CA VAL A 250 -5.19 -7.62 -1.24
C VAL A 250 -6.31 -7.28 -2.23
N LYS A 251 -6.08 -6.27 -3.07
CA LYS A 251 -6.99 -5.73 -4.09
C LYS A 251 -7.21 -6.65 -5.29
N LEU A 252 -7.67 -7.88 -5.05
CA LEU A 252 -7.86 -8.92 -6.06
C LEU A 252 -9.16 -9.69 -5.81
N ASP A 253 -9.65 -10.36 -6.84
CA ASP A 253 -10.83 -11.21 -6.82
C ASP A 253 -10.53 -12.59 -7.41
N PHE A 254 -11.07 -13.66 -6.81
CA PHE A 254 -10.93 -15.02 -7.33
C PHE A 254 -11.64 -15.23 -8.68
N VAL A 255 -12.60 -14.36 -9.04
CA VAL A 255 -13.26 -14.37 -10.35
C VAL A 255 -12.35 -13.83 -11.45
N LEU A 256 -11.45 -12.89 -11.12
CA LEU A 256 -10.58 -12.19 -12.09
C LEU A 256 -9.14 -12.69 -12.10
N HIS A 257 -8.72 -13.44 -11.09
CA HIS A 257 -7.34 -13.90 -10.93
C HIS A 257 -7.23 -15.42 -10.86
N TYR A 258 -6.11 -15.92 -11.38
CA TYR A 258 -5.81 -17.34 -11.35
C TYR A 258 -5.61 -17.86 -9.92
N PRO A 259 -5.94 -19.14 -9.67
CA PRO A 259 -5.77 -19.76 -8.36
C PRO A 259 -4.32 -19.65 -7.88
N ARG A 260 -4.13 -19.14 -6.66
CA ARG A 260 -2.84 -19.09 -5.98
C ARG A 260 -3.03 -19.29 -4.46
N PRO A 261 -1.99 -19.77 -3.75
CA PRO A 261 -2.01 -19.87 -2.30
C PRO A 261 -2.26 -18.51 -1.63
N LEU A 262 -2.89 -18.55 -0.45
CA LEU A 262 -3.14 -17.39 0.41
C LEU A 262 -2.84 -17.74 1.86
N MET A 263 -2.28 -16.80 2.60
CA MET A 263 -2.06 -16.94 4.04
C MET A 263 -3.29 -16.47 4.82
N PRO A 264 -3.50 -16.95 6.07
CA PRO A 264 -4.69 -16.59 6.86
C PRO A 264 -4.87 -15.09 7.12
N ASN A 265 -3.78 -14.33 7.13
CA ASN A 265 -3.79 -12.88 7.30
C ASN A 265 -3.92 -12.09 5.98
N MET A 266 -4.04 -12.78 4.83
CA MET A 266 -4.30 -12.18 3.52
C MET A 266 -5.79 -12.22 3.21
N ILE A 267 -6.42 -11.05 3.20
CA ILE A 267 -7.85 -10.89 2.96
C ILE A 267 -8.02 -10.26 1.57
N LEU A 268 -8.70 -10.97 0.69
CA LEU A 268 -9.03 -10.43 -0.64
C LEU A 268 -10.13 -9.38 -0.51
N VAL A 269 -9.88 -8.19 -1.04
CA VAL A 269 -10.82 -7.07 -1.10
C VAL A 269 -10.99 -6.63 -2.56
N SER A 270 -12.17 -6.82 -3.13
CA SER A 270 -12.46 -6.55 -4.53
C SER A 270 -13.44 -5.39 -4.70
N GLY A 271 -13.55 -4.85 -5.91
CA GLY A 271 -14.55 -3.82 -6.27
C GLY A 271 -14.33 -2.43 -5.69
N VAL A 272 -13.25 -2.21 -4.93
CA VAL A 272 -12.93 -0.92 -4.27
C VAL A 272 -12.72 0.26 -5.24
N ASN A 273 -12.44 -0.03 -6.52
CA ASN A 273 -12.20 0.99 -7.55
C ASN A 273 -13.48 1.37 -8.32
N CYS A 274 -14.61 0.69 -8.09
CA CYS A 274 -15.83 0.92 -8.86
C CYS A 274 -16.67 2.04 -8.25
N ALA A 275 -16.89 3.11 -9.01
CA ALA A 275 -17.84 4.15 -8.63
C ALA A 275 -19.23 3.53 -8.45
N HIS A 276 -19.86 3.75 -7.30
CA HIS A 276 -21.24 3.33 -7.09
C HIS A 276 -22.13 4.14 -8.04
N ARG A 277 -22.87 3.45 -8.91
CA ARG A 277 -23.93 4.10 -9.69
C ARG A 277 -24.90 4.66 -8.66
N LYS A 278 -25.05 5.99 -8.60
CA LYS A 278 -26.12 6.61 -7.82
C LYS A 278 -27.43 6.05 -8.37
N LEU A 279 -28.02 5.11 -7.64
CA LEU A 279 -29.39 4.70 -7.89
C LEU A 279 -30.22 5.95 -7.57
N THR A 280 -30.75 6.60 -8.60
CA THR A 280 -31.78 7.62 -8.45
C THR A 280 -32.95 6.97 -7.73
N GLN A 281 -33.12 7.29 -6.44
CA GLN A 281 -34.38 7.09 -5.73
C GLN A 281 -35.43 8.04 -6.30
#